data_AF-A0A3D4JKW5-F1
#
_entry.id   AF-A0A3D4JKW5-F1
#
_cell.length_a   1.000
_cell.length_b   1.000
_cell.length_c   1.000
_cell.angle_alpha   90.00
_cell.angle_beta   90.00
_cell.angle_gamma   90.00
#
_symmetry.space_group_name_H-M   'P 1'
#
loop_
_entity.id
_entity.type
_entity.pdbx_description
1 polymer ?
#
loop_
_entity_poly.entity_id
_entity_poly.type
_entity_poly.pdbx_seq_one_letter_code
_entity_poly.pdbx_strand_id
1 'polypeptide(L)'
;MDQNKALLIKLFREKVKGRIPDVTGRNARHDGRKGNWLEEQFGKTPDADNHADFFGYELKNETTSKTTFGDWSANEYIFKTGPYANLFKGTTNPERQDSFCSIFGSPNPDKKNRCSWSGRPCPKIGTYNDFGQILVIEDNKDIVAYYSYSLDKRSDKASIVPLPLQKDDVEIARWYGVSDRNGIKTDKCLCSKLENKFGEKGWFTCKTDLSGRYNEICFGNPFNFDEWLDLVSKGIVFFDRGMYQGNKRPYSQWRANNSYWDSLIVERYQ
;
A
#
# COMPACT_ATOMS: atom_id res chain seq x y z
N MET A 1 -5.19 26.16 18.97
CA MET A 1 -5.32 25.51 17.65
C MET A 1 -4.05 25.83 16.87
N ASP A 2 -3.39 24.82 16.29
CA ASP A 2 -2.19 24.97 15.45
C ASP A 2 -2.46 25.87 14.23
N GLN A 3 -1.52 26.76 13.88
CA GLN A 3 -1.68 27.70 12.76
C GLN A 3 -1.84 26.98 11.41
N ASN A 4 -1.09 25.89 11.20
CA ASN A 4 -1.17 25.10 9.98
C ASN A 4 -2.55 24.44 9.85
N LYS A 5 -3.06 23.87 10.94
CA LYS A 5 -4.43 23.33 11.01
C LYS A 5 -5.49 24.40 10.72
N ALA A 6 -5.36 25.59 11.32
CA ALA A 6 -6.28 26.69 11.07
C ALA A 6 -6.30 27.12 9.59
N LEU A 7 -5.13 27.10 8.92
CA LEU A 7 -5.02 27.36 7.49
C LEU A 7 -5.71 26.27 6.65
N LEU A 8 -5.54 24.99 6.99
CA LEU A 8 -6.24 23.88 6.32
C LEU A 8 -7.76 24.02 6.46
N ILE A 9 -8.26 24.35 7.66
CA ILE A 9 -9.69 24.59 7.89
C ILE A 9 -10.20 25.78 7.05
N LYS A 10 -9.41 26.86 6.96
CA LYS A 10 -9.73 28.01 6.11
C LYS A 10 -9.83 27.60 4.63
N LEU A 11 -8.81 26.92 4.12
CA LEU A 11 -8.78 26.43 2.72
C LEU A 11 -9.95 25.48 2.44
N PHE A 12 -10.26 24.58 3.37
CA PHE A 12 -11.42 23.69 3.27
C PHE A 12 -12.72 24.50 3.10
N ARG A 13 -12.97 25.47 3.98
CA ARG A 13 -14.19 26.30 3.93
C ARG A 13 -14.30 27.12 2.65
N GLU A 14 -13.19 27.66 2.16
CA GLU A 14 -13.17 28.51 0.96
C GLU A 14 -13.25 27.71 -0.36
N LYS A 15 -12.58 26.55 -0.41
CA LYS A 15 -12.30 25.86 -1.68
C LYS A 15 -12.90 24.45 -1.79
N VAL A 16 -13.35 23.84 -0.70
CA VAL A 16 -13.79 22.43 -0.70
C VAL A 16 -15.23 22.29 -0.22
N LYS A 17 -15.59 22.94 0.88
CA LYS A 17 -16.91 22.81 1.52
C LYS A 17 -18.05 23.11 0.54
N GLY A 18 -19.05 22.23 0.53
CA GLY A 18 -20.25 22.31 -0.31
C GLY A 18 -20.03 21.88 -1.77
N ARG A 19 -18.80 21.60 -2.19
CA ARG A 19 -18.47 21.20 -3.56
C ARG A 19 -18.52 19.68 -3.73
N ILE A 20 -18.89 19.26 -4.94
CA ILE A 20 -18.76 17.88 -5.41
C ILE A 20 -17.48 17.83 -6.24
N PRO A 21 -16.59 16.84 -6.07
CA PRO A 21 -15.39 16.73 -6.89
C PRO A 21 -15.72 16.70 -8.39
N ASP A 22 -15.20 17.67 -9.14
CA ASP A 22 -15.29 17.66 -10.60
C ASP A 22 -14.13 16.82 -11.18
N VAL A 23 -14.50 15.68 -11.74
CA VAL A 23 -13.56 14.73 -12.35
C VAL A 23 -13.73 14.69 -13.87
N THR A 24 -14.42 15.66 -14.45
CA THR A 24 -14.58 15.81 -15.90
C THR A 24 -13.20 15.95 -16.55
N GLY A 25 -12.99 15.25 -17.67
CA GLY A 25 -11.70 15.20 -18.36
C GLY A 25 -10.63 14.31 -17.70
N ARG A 26 -10.88 13.77 -16.48
CA ARG A 26 -9.98 12.78 -15.86
C ARG A 26 -10.34 11.38 -16.34
N ASN A 27 -9.32 10.53 -16.48
CA ASN A 27 -9.52 9.12 -16.85
C ASN A 27 -10.49 8.46 -15.87
N ALA A 28 -11.65 8.02 -16.36
CA ALA A 28 -12.69 7.42 -15.54
C ALA A 28 -12.25 6.13 -14.84
N ARG A 29 -11.19 5.47 -15.35
CA ARG A 29 -10.58 4.25 -14.78
C ARG A 29 -9.53 4.54 -13.71
N HIS A 30 -9.22 5.81 -13.41
CA HIS A 30 -8.26 6.16 -12.37
C HIS A 30 -8.98 6.36 -11.03
N ASP A 31 -8.86 5.37 -10.14
CA ASP A 31 -9.53 5.37 -8.84
C ASP A 31 -9.10 6.56 -7.94
N GLY A 32 -7.90 7.10 -8.14
CA GLY A 32 -7.37 8.25 -7.39
C GLY A 32 -7.89 9.62 -7.84
N ARG A 33 -8.72 9.71 -8.89
CA ARG A 33 -9.11 11.00 -9.50
C ARG A 33 -9.76 12.01 -8.55
N LYS A 34 -10.53 11.54 -7.57
CA LYS A 34 -11.17 12.38 -6.54
C LYS A 34 -10.15 12.90 -5.51
N GLY A 35 -9.16 12.08 -5.14
CA GLY A 35 -8.05 12.48 -4.27
C GLY A 35 -7.23 13.58 -4.93
N ASN A 36 -6.84 13.40 -6.19
CA ASN A 36 -6.12 14.43 -6.96
C ASN A 36 -6.90 15.75 -7.03
N TRP A 37 -8.23 15.72 -7.23
CA TRP A 37 -9.05 16.94 -7.23
C TRP A 37 -8.98 17.65 -5.88
N LEU A 38 -9.00 16.89 -4.79
CA LEU A 38 -8.94 17.42 -3.43
C LEU A 38 -7.56 18.05 -3.13
N GLU A 39 -6.48 17.37 -3.49
CA GLU A 39 -5.10 17.89 -3.38
C GLU A 39 -4.93 19.23 -4.12
N GLU A 40 -5.48 19.34 -5.34
CA GLU A 40 -5.47 20.58 -6.12
C GLU A 40 -6.20 21.72 -5.39
N GLN A 41 -7.31 21.44 -4.68
CA GLN A 41 -8.02 22.47 -3.93
C GLN A 41 -7.20 23.01 -2.76
N PHE A 42 -6.39 22.17 -2.12
CA PHE A 42 -5.45 22.57 -1.07
C PHE A 42 -4.15 23.18 -1.62
N GLY A 43 -3.95 23.17 -2.94
CA GLY A 43 -2.88 23.89 -3.62
C GLY A 43 -1.61 23.07 -3.90
N LYS A 44 -1.68 21.73 -3.87
CA LYS A 44 -0.54 20.88 -4.22
C LYS A 44 -0.46 20.69 -5.74
N THR A 45 0.73 20.94 -6.28
CA THR A 45 1.11 20.42 -7.60
C THR A 45 1.61 18.99 -7.39
N PRO A 46 1.18 17.99 -8.19
CA PRO A 46 1.60 16.60 -7.99
C PRO A 46 3.12 16.45 -7.99
N ASP A 47 3.68 15.90 -6.90
CA ASP A 47 5.08 15.50 -6.79
C ASP A 47 5.19 14.05 -6.27
N ALA A 48 6.40 13.49 -6.33
CA ALA A 48 6.71 12.15 -5.83
C ALA A 48 7.35 12.20 -4.43
N ASP A 49 7.09 13.27 -3.66
CA ASP A 49 7.70 13.45 -2.36
C ASP A 49 7.07 12.51 -1.30
N ASN A 50 7.91 12.00 -0.40
CA ASN A 50 7.50 11.10 0.68
C ASN A 50 7.17 11.84 1.98
N HIS A 51 7.16 13.17 1.96
CA HIS A 51 6.74 14.00 3.08
C HIS A 51 5.21 14.15 3.15
N ALA A 52 4.72 14.62 4.30
CA ALA A 52 3.33 15.00 4.49
C ALA A 52 2.87 16.00 3.43
N ASP A 53 1.62 15.87 2.95
CA ASP A 53 1.13 16.64 1.81
C ASP A 53 1.04 18.15 2.05
N PHE A 54 0.60 18.56 3.25
CA PHE A 54 0.34 19.96 3.56
C PHE A 54 0.74 20.31 4.99
N PHE A 55 1.76 21.15 5.13
CA PHE A 55 2.12 21.78 6.40
C PHE A 55 2.37 20.80 7.57
N GLY A 56 2.83 19.58 7.25
CA GLY A 56 3.06 18.50 8.20
C GLY A 56 1.90 17.52 8.39
N TYR A 57 0.79 17.69 7.66
CA TYR A 57 -0.34 16.77 7.65
C TYR A 57 -0.45 16.02 6.31
N GLU A 58 -0.63 14.70 6.37
CA GLU A 58 -0.98 13.86 5.21
C GLU A 58 -2.49 13.97 4.90
N LEU A 59 -2.83 14.23 3.64
CA LEU A 59 -4.22 14.22 3.19
C LEU A 59 -4.64 12.81 2.78
N LYS A 60 -5.71 12.31 3.38
CA LYS A 60 -6.39 11.09 2.91
C LYS A 60 -7.74 11.43 2.31
N ASN A 61 -7.98 10.91 1.11
CA ASN A 61 -9.30 11.01 0.49
C ASN A 61 -10.28 10.03 1.14
N GLU A 62 -11.55 10.42 1.24
CA GLU A 62 -12.61 9.51 1.64
C GLU A 62 -12.84 8.46 0.53
N THR A 63 -12.69 7.19 0.90
CA THR A 63 -12.95 6.05 0.01
C THR A 63 -14.18 5.28 0.50
N THR A 64 -14.59 4.25 -0.24
CA THR A 64 -15.79 3.47 0.08
C THR A 64 -15.59 2.39 1.14
N SER A 65 -14.37 1.87 1.31
CA SER A 65 -14.15 0.70 2.19
C SER A 65 -12.82 0.67 2.92
N LYS A 66 -11.74 1.13 2.28
CA LYS A 66 -10.37 1.00 2.80
C LYS A 66 -9.58 2.25 2.50
N THR A 67 -8.78 2.69 3.46
CA THR A 67 -7.85 3.81 3.30
C THR A 67 -6.41 3.30 3.38
N THR A 68 -5.57 3.83 2.50
CA THR A 68 -4.20 3.37 2.29
C THR A 68 -3.23 4.26 3.06
N PHE A 69 -2.36 3.66 3.86
CA PHE A 69 -1.23 4.33 4.50
C PHE A 69 -0.24 4.78 3.41
N GLY A 70 0.17 3.83 2.58
CA GLY A 70 0.92 4.11 1.36
C GLY A 70 1.03 2.89 0.44
N ASP A 71 1.49 3.15 -0.78
CA ASP A 71 1.92 2.12 -1.74
C ASP A 71 3.44 1.98 -1.63
N TRP A 72 3.88 1.00 -0.85
CA TRP A 72 5.27 0.78 -0.49
C TRP A 72 5.70 -0.58 -0.99
N SER A 73 6.29 -0.61 -2.19
CA SER A 73 6.92 -1.82 -2.73
C SER A 73 8.01 -2.35 -1.79
N ALA A 74 8.15 -3.67 -1.74
CA ALA A 74 9.22 -4.35 -1.02
C ALA A 74 10.59 -3.84 -1.51
N ASN A 75 11.52 -3.73 -0.57
CA ASN A 75 12.91 -3.38 -0.84
C ASN A 75 13.55 -4.48 -1.69
N GLU A 76 13.26 -5.74 -1.35
CA GLU A 76 13.74 -6.90 -2.10
C GLU A 76 12.59 -7.75 -2.63
N TYR A 77 12.80 -8.27 -3.83
CA TYR A 77 11.96 -9.29 -4.44
C TYR A 77 12.86 -10.37 -5.02
N ILE A 78 12.51 -11.64 -4.80
CA ILE A 78 13.26 -12.81 -5.27
C ILE A 78 13.52 -12.82 -6.79
N PHE A 79 12.67 -12.15 -7.57
CA PHE A 79 12.78 -12.07 -9.03
C PHE A 79 13.66 -10.92 -9.54
N LYS A 80 14.06 -9.98 -8.67
CA LYS A 80 14.90 -8.84 -9.05
C LYS A 80 16.38 -9.10 -8.79
N THR A 81 16.70 -9.62 -7.61
CA THR A 81 18.07 -9.73 -7.09
C THR A 81 18.28 -11.08 -6.39
N GLY A 82 19.54 -11.44 -6.17
CA GLY A 82 19.91 -12.65 -5.45
C GLY A 82 20.06 -13.91 -6.33
N PRO A 83 20.35 -15.06 -5.70
CA PRO A 83 20.75 -16.29 -6.40
C PRO A 83 19.65 -16.95 -7.22
N TYR A 84 18.38 -16.58 -6.98
CA TYR A 84 17.22 -17.15 -7.66
C TYR A 84 16.67 -16.26 -8.78
N ALA A 85 17.22 -15.07 -8.99
CA ALA A 85 16.68 -14.12 -9.97
C ALA A 85 16.67 -14.68 -11.41
N ASN A 86 17.61 -15.59 -11.73
CA ASN A 86 17.71 -16.27 -13.01
C ASN A 86 16.62 -17.35 -13.23
N LEU A 87 15.90 -17.77 -12.19
CA LEU A 87 14.79 -18.73 -12.29
C LEU A 87 13.52 -18.08 -12.86
N PHE A 88 13.45 -16.75 -12.90
CA PHE A 88 12.30 -16.00 -13.40
C PHE A 88 12.54 -15.62 -14.86
N LYS A 89 11.62 -16.03 -15.74
CA LYS A 89 11.71 -15.75 -17.18
C LYS A 89 11.65 -14.25 -17.44
N GLY A 90 12.54 -13.74 -18.29
CA GLY A 90 12.58 -12.33 -18.66
C GLY A 90 13.97 -11.72 -18.54
N THR A 91 14.22 -10.72 -19.37
CA THR A 91 15.46 -9.93 -19.36
C THR A 91 15.29 -8.64 -18.57
N THR A 92 14.05 -8.18 -18.39
CA THR A 92 13.69 -6.98 -17.64
C THR A 92 12.96 -7.31 -16.33
N ASN A 93 12.99 -6.37 -15.37
CA ASN A 93 12.27 -6.53 -14.10
C ASN A 93 10.75 -6.78 -14.28
N PRO A 94 10.04 -6.07 -15.18
CA PRO A 94 8.63 -6.38 -15.45
C PRO A 94 8.39 -7.78 -16.01
N GLU A 95 9.24 -8.29 -16.90
CA GLU A 95 9.07 -9.66 -17.44
C GLU A 95 9.31 -10.71 -16.34
N ARG A 96 10.34 -10.53 -15.51
CA ARG A 96 10.58 -11.40 -14.35
C ARG A 96 9.45 -11.33 -13.33
N GLN A 97 8.83 -10.17 -13.18
CA GLN A 97 7.62 -9.99 -12.38
C GLN A 97 6.43 -10.78 -12.93
N ASP A 98 6.27 -10.83 -14.26
CA ASP A 98 5.23 -11.64 -14.89
C ASP A 98 5.48 -13.14 -14.63
N SER A 99 6.74 -13.58 -14.70
CA SER A 99 7.15 -14.93 -14.30
C SER A 99 6.87 -15.20 -12.82
N PHE A 100 7.13 -14.23 -11.94
CA PHE A 100 6.79 -14.33 -10.51
C PHE A 100 5.28 -14.53 -10.32
N CYS A 101 4.45 -13.76 -11.03
CA CYS A 101 3.00 -13.89 -10.96
C CYS A 101 2.52 -15.25 -11.48
N SER A 102 3.18 -15.84 -12.48
CA SER A 102 2.88 -17.21 -12.92
C SER A 102 3.18 -18.26 -11.85
N ILE A 103 4.23 -18.06 -11.06
CA ILE A 103 4.68 -19.05 -10.06
C ILE A 103 3.89 -18.93 -8.76
N PHE A 104 3.76 -17.72 -8.22
CA PHE A 104 3.21 -17.47 -6.88
C PHE A 104 1.83 -16.81 -6.90
N GLY A 105 1.33 -16.40 -8.07
CA GLY A 105 0.02 -15.78 -8.23
C GLY A 105 -1.07 -16.76 -8.64
N SER A 106 -2.25 -16.22 -8.96
CA SER A 106 -3.39 -16.98 -9.43
C SER A 106 -3.93 -16.42 -10.76
N PRO A 107 -4.31 -17.27 -11.72
CA PRO A 107 -4.94 -16.82 -12.96
C PRO A 107 -6.36 -16.30 -12.69
N ASN A 108 -6.79 -15.30 -13.47
CA ASN A 108 -8.16 -14.82 -13.48
C ASN A 108 -8.82 -15.10 -14.84
N PRO A 109 -9.81 -16.01 -14.93
CA PRO A 109 -10.51 -16.36 -16.17
C PRO A 109 -11.12 -15.15 -16.90
N ASP A 110 -11.72 -14.22 -16.15
CA ASP A 110 -12.34 -13.00 -16.69
C ASP A 110 -11.32 -12.01 -17.26
N LYS A 111 -10.03 -12.24 -16.99
CA LYS A 111 -8.90 -11.45 -17.48
C LYS A 111 -8.01 -12.27 -18.42
N LYS A 112 -8.59 -13.21 -19.17
CA LYS A 112 -7.87 -14.10 -20.10
C LYS A 112 -6.75 -14.88 -19.41
N ASN A 113 -7.02 -15.38 -18.20
CA ASN A 113 -6.08 -16.10 -17.34
C ASN A 113 -4.81 -15.34 -16.95
N ARG A 114 -4.83 -14.00 -17.02
CA ARG A 114 -3.74 -13.16 -16.50
C ARG A 114 -3.54 -13.45 -15.01
N CYS A 115 -2.32 -13.82 -14.62
CA CYS A 115 -1.98 -14.10 -13.24
C CYS A 115 -1.73 -12.82 -12.44
N SER A 116 -2.13 -12.83 -11.18
CA SER A 116 -1.83 -11.76 -10.21
C SER A 116 -1.45 -12.32 -8.85
N TRP A 117 -0.58 -11.61 -8.14
CA TRP A 117 -0.33 -11.85 -6.71
C TRP A 117 -1.28 -11.00 -5.88
N SER A 118 -2.57 -11.25 -6.03
CA SER A 118 -3.61 -10.47 -5.36
C SER A 118 -4.78 -11.37 -5.01
N GLY A 119 -5.55 -11.01 -3.99
CA GLY A 119 -6.61 -11.89 -3.49
C GLY A 119 -6.02 -13.14 -2.81
N ARG A 120 -6.45 -14.33 -3.24
CA ARG A 120 -6.08 -15.62 -2.61
C ARG A 120 -4.56 -15.87 -2.45
N PRO A 121 -3.70 -15.62 -3.48
CA PRO A 121 -2.26 -15.80 -3.35
C PRO A 121 -1.55 -14.71 -2.52
N CYS A 122 -2.22 -13.60 -2.22
CA CYS A 122 -1.60 -12.54 -1.42
C CYS A 122 -1.38 -13.04 0.01
N PRO A 123 -0.15 -12.98 0.54
CA PRO A 123 0.14 -13.49 1.88
C PRO A 123 -0.50 -12.60 2.95
N LYS A 124 -0.81 -13.20 4.09
CA LYS A 124 -1.37 -12.52 5.27
C LYS A 124 -0.44 -12.71 6.47
N ILE A 125 -0.50 -11.78 7.41
CA ILE A 125 0.29 -11.86 8.64
C ILE A 125 -0.05 -13.14 9.43
N GLY A 126 0.98 -13.90 9.80
CA GLY A 126 0.88 -15.02 10.73
C GLY A 126 0.08 -16.23 10.24
N THR A 127 -0.32 -16.30 8.97
CA THR A 127 -1.08 -17.44 8.44
C THR A 127 -0.72 -17.75 6.99
N TYR A 128 -0.42 -19.02 6.73
CA TYR A 128 -0.21 -19.53 5.38
C TYR A 128 -1.54 -19.57 4.60
N ASN A 129 -1.52 -19.03 3.38
CA ASN A 129 -2.62 -19.19 2.43
C ASN A 129 -2.50 -20.53 1.66
N ASP A 130 -3.48 -20.83 0.82
CA ASP A 130 -3.49 -22.08 0.03
C ASP A 130 -2.38 -22.15 -1.04
N PHE A 131 -1.66 -21.06 -1.26
CA PHE A 131 -0.50 -20.99 -2.15
C PHE A 131 0.82 -21.17 -1.36
N GLY A 132 0.75 -21.55 -0.08
CA GLY A 132 1.91 -21.78 0.77
C GLY A 132 2.64 -20.50 1.17
N GLN A 133 1.96 -19.35 1.20
CA GLN A 133 2.60 -18.05 1.45
C GLN A 133 2.10 -17.38 2.72
N ILE A 134 3.00 -16.72 3.45
CA ILE A 134 2.78 -16.07 4.74
C ILE A 134 3.53 -14.72 4.79
N LEU A 135 3.02 -13.76 5.57
CA LEU A 135 3.80 -12.61 6.03
C LEU A 135 4.22 -12.80 7.48
N VAL A 136 5.47 -12.48 7.78
CA VAL A 136 6.07 -12.55 9.12
C VAL A 136 6.72 -11.21 9.45
N ILE A 137 6.59 -10.78 10.69
CA ILE A 137 7.39 -9.66 11.24
C ILE A 137 8.59 -10.30 11.94
N GLU A 138 9.78 -10.03 11.42
CA GLU A 138 11.04 -10.54 11.96
C GLU A 138 11.49 -9.73 13.19
N ASP A 139 12.44 -10.27 13.97
CA ASP A 139 12.98 -9.61 15.17
C ASP A 139 13.58 -8.23 14.89
N ASN A 140 14.12 -8.03 13.68
CA ASN A 140 14.65 -6.74 13.23
C ASN A 140 13.56 -5.76 12.73
N LYS A 141 12.28 -6.09 12.95
CA LYS A 141 11.09 -5.37 12.50
C LYS A 141 10.89 -5.34 10.97
N ASP A 142 11.66 -6.12 10.21
CA ASP A 142 11.36 -6.32 8.80
C ASP A 142 10.04 -7.08 8.66
N ILE A 143 9.33 -6.81 7.57
CA ILE A 143 8.21 -7.65 7.17
C ILE A 143 8.66 -8.49 5.99
N VAL A 144 8.52 -9.80 6.08
CA VAL A 144 9.00 -10.74 5.07
C VAL A 144 7.84 -11.61 4.59
N ALA A 145 7.72 -11.73 3.27
CA ALA A 145 6.87 -12.73 2.64
C ALA A 145 7.69 -14.00 2.42
N TYR A 146 7.24 -15.10 3.02
CA TYR A 146 7.81 -16.42 2.84
C TYR A 146 6.90 -17.30 1.99
N TYR A 147 7.51 -18.23 1.27
CA TYR A 147 6.88 -19.35 0.59
C TYR A 147 7.39 -20.67 1.17
N SER A 148 6.47 -21.58 1.49
CA SER A 148 6.79 -22.95 1.91
C SER A 148 6.13 -23.96 0.99
N TYR A 149 6.94 -24.71 0.23
CA TYR A 149 6.47 -25.70 -0.74
C TYR A 149 5.63 -26.81 -0.08
N SER A 150 5.96 -27.24 1.13
CA SER A 150 5.17 -28.24 1.87
C SER A 150 3.76 -27.76 2.21
N LEU A 151 3.56 -26.45 2.34
CA LEU A 151 2.30 -25.81 2.71
C LEU A 151 1.50 -25.28 1.50
N ASP A 152 2.09 -25.26 0.31
CA ASP A 152 1.37 -24.96 -0.94
C ASP A 152 0.40 -26.09 -1.28
N LYS A 153 -0.90 -25.78 -1.36
CA LYS A 153 -1.96 -26.78 -1.54
C LYS A 153 -2.36 -26.98 -3.00
N ARG A 154 -1.73 -26.26 -3.93
CA ARG A 154 -2.04 -26.40 -5.36
C ARG A 154 -1.61 -27.78 -5.87
N SER A 155 -2.51 -28.46 -6.59
CA SER A 155 -2.24 -29.78 -7.14
C SER A 155 -1.16 -29.78 -8.22
N ASP A 156 -0.95 -28.65 -8.89
CA ASP A 156 0.02 -28.44 -9.97
C ASP A 156 1.30 -27.70 -9.50
N LYS A 157 1.51 -27.53 -8.18
CA LYS A 157 2.70 -26.82 -7.67
C LYS A 157 4.03 -27.40 -8.17
N ALA A 158 4.11 -28.71 -8.36
CA ALA A 158 5.33 -29.39 -8.81
C ALA A 158 5.74 -29.03 -10.25
N SER A 159 4.79 -28.65 -11.10
CA SER A 159 5.06 -28.22 -12.48
C SER A 159 5.24 -26.70 -12.60
N ILE A 160 4.64 -25.94 -11.69
CA ILE A 160 4.71 -24.47 -11.68
C ILE A 160 5.97 -23.95 -11.00
N VAL A 161 6.33 -24.53 -9.85
CA VAL A 161 7.41 -24.03 -8.99
C VAL A 161 8.75 -24.63 -9.45
N PRO A 162 9.75 -23.80 -9.81
CA PRO A 162 11.07 -24.29 -10.20
C PRO A 162 11.71 -25.17 -9.13
N LEU A 163 12.38 -26.26 -9.52
CA LEU A 163 12.98 -27.23 -8.61
C LEU A 163 13.83 -26.60 -7.48
N PRO A 164 14.69 -25.58 -7.73
CA PRO A 164 15.45 -24.95 -6.64
C PRO A 164 14.60 -24.19 -5.60
N LEU A 165 13.34 -23.90 -5.92
CA LEU A 165 12.36 -23.25 -5.04
C LEU A 165 11.36 -24.24 -4.42
N GLN A 166 11.43 -25.54 -4.74
CA GLN A 166 10.59 -26.58 -4.14
C GLN A 166 11.12 -26.98 -2.76
N LYS A 167 11.11 -26.01 -1.84
CA LYS A 167 11.55 -26.13 -0.45
C LYS A 167 10.77 -25.17 0.43
N ASP A 168 10.99 -25.27 1.73
CA ASP A 168 10.35 -24.40 2.70
C ASP A 168 11.18 -23.13 2.97
N ASP A 169 10.50 -22.13 3.54
CA ASP A 169 11.08 -20.89 4.03
C ASP A 169 11.84 -20.08 2.97
N VAL A 170 11.29 -20.05 1.75
CA VAL A 170 11.82 -19.25 0.65
C VAL A 170 11.36 -17.80 0.79
N GLU A 171 12.30 -16.88 1.00
CA GLU A 171 12.01 -15.43 0.97
C GLU A 171 11.63 -14.98 -0.44
N ILE A 172 10.41 -14.50 -0.60
CA ILE A 172 9.89 -14.04 -1.90
C ILE A 172 9.77 -12.53 -1.99
N ALA A 173 9.64 -11.82 -0.86
CA ALA A 173 9.74 -10.37 -0.77
C ALA A 173 10.11 -9.92 0.65
N ARG A 174 10.85 -8.81 0.77
CA ARG A 174 11.24 -8.24 2.07
C ARG A 174 11.06 -6.73 2.09
N TRP A 175 10.38 -6.23 3.11
CA TRP A 175 10.30 -4.83 3.46
C TRP A 175 11.18 -4.58 4.68
N TYR A 176 12.15 -3.68 4.55
CA TYR A 176 12.98 -3.30 5.69
C TYR A 176 12.16 -2.51 6.70
N GLY A 177 12.27 -2.85 7.97
CA GLY A 177 11.53 -2.20 9.05
C GLY A 177 12.08 -0.80 9.34
N VAL A 178 13.30 -0.76 9.86
CA VAL A 178 13.94 0.46 10.40
C VAL A 178 15.22 0.89 9.68
N SER A 179 15.84 0.02 8.88
CA SER A 179 17.13 0.31 8.26
C SER A 179 16.98 0.71 6.80
N ASP A 180 17.28 1.97 6.49
CA ASP A 180 17.51 2.43 5.12
C ASP A 180 18.85 1.87 4.63
N ARG A 181 18.87 0.81 3.82
CA ARG A 181 20.12 0.31 3.25
C ARG A 181 20.54 1.18 2.06
N ASN A 182 21.85 1.40 1.94
CA ASN A 182 22.54 1.94 0.76
C ASN A 182 22.34 3.43 0.42
N GLY A 183 21.69 4.24 1.26
CA GLY A 183 21.58 5.69 1.02
C GLY A 183 20.85 6.09 -0.26
N ILE A 184 20.20 5.13 -0.94
CA ILE A 184 19.41 5.36 -2.14
C ILE A 184 18.06 5.93 -1.68
N LYS A 185 17.78 7.19 -2.02
CA LYS A 185 16.53 7.88 -1.63
C LYS A 185 15.24 7.11 -1.91
N THR A 186 15.23 6.23 -2.90
CA THR A 186 14.05 5.44 -3.31
C THR A 186 13.89 4.11 -2.55
N ASP A 187 14.90 3.70 -1.77
CA ASP A 187 14.93 2.41 -1.06
C ASP A 187 14.75 2.59 0.46
N LYS A 188 13.84 3.48 0.85
CA LYS A 188 13.50 3.72 2.26
C LYS A 188 12.88 2.48 2.91
N CYS A 189 13.14 2.30 4.20
CA CYS A 189 12.46 1.36 5.09
C CYS A 189 11.02 1.82 5.38
N LEU A 190 10.22 0.94 5.95
CA LEU A 190 8.82 1.21 6.30
C LEU A 190 8.69 2.32 7.34
N CYS A 191 9.58 2.36 8.34
CA CYS A 191 9.62 3.42 9.36
C CYS A 191 9.74 4.80 8.69
N SER A 192 10.79 4.99 7.88
CA SER A 192 10.99 6.22 7.10
C SER A 192 9.80 6.54 6.20
N LYS A 193 9.16 5.54 5.55
CA LYS A 193 8.01 5.81 4.66
C LYS A 193 6.75 6.23 5.42
N LEU A 194 6.53 5.69 6.62
CA LEU A 194 5.39 6.03 7.47
C LEU A 194 5.59 7.38 8.15
N GLU A 195 6.67 7.54 8.90
CA GLU A 195 6.85 8.70 9.78
C GLU A 195 7.09 10.00 9.01
N ASN A 196 7.70 9.94 7.82
CA ASN A 196 7.80 11.12 6.96
C ASN A 196 6.42 11.65 6.51
N LYS A 197 5.40 10.78 6.44
CA LYS A 197 4.03 11.15 6.04
C LYS A 197 3.15 11.50 7.23
N PHE A 198 3.19 10.68 8.28
CA PHE A 198 2.23 10.75 9.38
C PHE A 198 2.83 11.22 10.70
N GLY A 199 4.16 11.24 10.83
CA GLY A 199 4.83 11.43 12.12
C GLY A 199 4.93 12.89 12.58
N GLU A 200 4.75 13.87 11.68
CA GLU A 200 4.92 15.29 12.04
C GLU A 200 3.69 15.84 12.77
N LYS A 201 2.58 16.05 12.05
CA LYS A 201 1.33 16.58 12.63
C LYS A 201 0.14 15.64 12.49
N GLY A 202 0.34 14.48 11.89
CA GLY A 202 -0.69 13.48 11.66
C GLY A 202 -1.31 13.59 10.28
N TRP A 203 -2.62 13.48 10.22
CA TRP A 203 -3.34 13.38 8.96
C TRP A 203 -4.69 14.07 9.04
N PHE A 204 -5.25 14.33 7.87
CA PHE A 204 -6.60 14.86 7.74
C PHE A 204 -7.34 14.24 6.57
N THR A 205 -8.66 14.29 6.63
CA THR A 205 -9.54 13.85 5.56
C THR A 205 -10.74 14.79 5.45
N CYS A 206 -11.34 14.87 4.27
CA CYS A 206 -12.59 15.59 4.07
C CYS A 206 -13.72 14.58 3.84
N LYS A 207 -14.80 14.71 4.60
CA LYS A 207 -15.97 13.84 4.55
C LYS A 207 -17.05 14.45 3.68
N THR A 208 -17.82 13.59 3.03
CA THR A 208 -18.94 13.96 2.17
C THR A 208 -20.28 13.65 2.84
N ASP A 209 -21.29 14.47 2.54
CA ASP A 209 -22.67 14.15 2.86
C ASP A 209 -23.26 13.12 1.87
N LEU A 210 -24.53 12.75 2.08
CA LEU A 210 -25.24 11.80 1.21
C LEU A 210 -25.41 12.28 -0.23
N SER A 211 -25.25 13.58 -0.50
CA SER A 211 -25.27 14.15 -1.86
C SER A 211 -23.89 14.13 -2.53
N GLY A 212 -22.84 13.67 -1.82
CA GLY A 212 -21.47 13.65 -2.29
C GLY A 212 -20.76 15.01 -2.19
N ARG A 213 -21.33 15.97 -1.46
CA ARG A 213 -20.71 17.27 -1.19
C ARG A 213 -19.85 17.19 0.05
N TYR A 214 -18.65 17.77 -0.01
CA TYR A 214 -17.82 17.86 1.19
C TYR A 214 -18.48 18.73 2.25
N ASN A 215 -18.64 18.21 3.47
CA ASN A 215 -19.32 18.91 4.56
C ASN A 215 -18.43 19.12 5.80
N GLU A 216 -17.41 18.29 5.98
CA GLU A 216 -16.56 18.28 7.16
C GLU A 216 -15.10 18.00 6.81
N ILE A 217 -14.18 18.62 7.55
CA ILE A 217 -12.77 18.27 7.61
C ILE A 217 -12.45 17.64 8.98
N CYS A 218 -11.81 16.49 8.95
CA CYS A 218 -11.47 15.67 10.11
C CYS A 218 -9.95 15.57 10.27
N PHE A 219 -9.47 15.51 11.51
CA PHE A 219 -8.05 15.34 11.82
C PHE A 219 -7.84 14.14 12.75
N GLY A 220 -6.74 13.43 12.52
CA GLY A 220 -6.23 12.39 13.42
C GLY A 220 -4.81 12.69 13.87
N ASN A 221 -4.42 12.06 14.98
CA ASN A 221 -3.10 12.24 15.57
C ASN A 221 -1.96 11.70 14.68
N PRO A 222 -0.71 12.12 14.91
CA PRO A 222 0.47 11.44 14.38
C PRO A 222 0.53 9.97 14.76
N PHE A 223 1.19 9.16 13.93
CA PHE A 223 1.51 7.76 14.22
C PHE A 223 3.01 7.54 14.07
N ASN A 224 3.57 6.72 14.96
CA ASN A 224 4.93 6.22 14.82
C ASN A 224 4.96 4.80 14.23
N PHE A 225 6.16 4.35 13.85
CA PHE A 225 6.34 3.04 13.23
C PHE A 225 5.95 1.86 14.12
N ASP A 226 6.21 1.94 15.42
CA ASP A 226 5.95 0.82 16.34
C ASP A 226 4.45 0.63 16.57
N GLU A 227 3.69 1.72 16.71
CA GLU A 227 2.23 1.70 16.73
C GLU A 227 1.67 1.09 15.45
N TRP A 228 2.19 1.50 14.29
CA TRP A 228 1.76 0.95 13.00
C TRP A 228 2.09 -0.54 12.86
N LEU A 229 3.28 -0.97 13.29
CA LEU A 229 3.71 -2.36 13.23
C LEU A 229 2.86 -3.26 14.15
N ASP A 230 2.45 -2.76 15.31
CA ASP A 230 1.51 -3.45 16.19
C ASP A 230 0.13 -3.65 15.51
N LEU A 231 -0.35 -2.66 14.75
CA LEU A 231 -1.58 -2.83 13.96
C LEU A 231 -1.42 -3.86 12.84
N VAL A 232 -0.23 -3.94 12.23
CA VAL A 232 0.09 -4.98 11.24
C VAL A 232 0.09 -6.36 11.89
N SER A 233 0.71 -6.51 13.07
CA SER A 233 0.76 -7.79 13.78
C SER A 233 -0.65 -8.31 14.12
N LYS A 234 -1.57 -7.39 14.44
CA LYS A 234 -3.00 -7.68 14.71
C LYS A 234 -3.84 -7.90 13.45
N GLY A 235 -3.27 -7.68 12.26
CA GLY A 235 -4.00 -7.75 10.98
C GLY A 235 -5.02 -6.63 10.75
N ILE A 236 -5.00 -5.57 11.57
CA ILE A 236 -5.83 -4.37 11.40
C ILE A 236 -5.33 -3.59 10.18
N VAL A 237 -4.02 -3.37 10.13
CA VAL A 237 -3.33 -2.96 8.92
C VAL A 237 -2.94 -4.23 8.18
N PHE A 238 -3.37 -4.35 6.93
CA PHE A 238 -3.09 -5.50 6.10
C PHE A 238 -2.42 -5.08 4.80
N PHE A 239 -1.61 -6.00 4.29
CA PHE A 239 -0.99 -5.90 2.99
C PHE A 239 -1.98 -6.30 1.89
N ASP A 240 -2.14 -5.43 0.91
CA ASP A 240 -3.01 -5.59 -0.25
C ASP A 240 -2.21 -5.26 -1.51
N ARG A 241 -2.18 -6.16 -2.49
CA ARG A 241 -1.26 -6.04 -3.62
C ARG A 241 -1.99 -5.91 -4.95
N GLY A 242 -1.43 -5.08 -5.83
CA GLY A 242 -1.87 -4.90 -7.22
C GLY A 242 -0.89 -5.45 -8.27
N MET A 243 0.03 -6.36 -7.92
CA MET A 243 0.98 -6.97 -8.87
C MET A 243 0.24 -7.96 -9.77
N TYR A 244 0.40 -7.79 -11.07
CA TYR A 244 -0.18 -8.66 -12.06
C TYR A 244 0.66 -8.67 -13.34
N GLN A 245 0.44 -9.67 -14.18
CA GLN A 245 1.16 -9.79 -15.44
C GLN A 245 0.89 -8.63 -16.41
N GLY A 246 1.94 -8.06 -17.00
CA GLY A 246 1.89 -6.88 -17.86
C GLY A 246 1.85 -5.56 -17.10
N ASN A 247 1.92 -5.57 -15.77
CA ASN A 247 2.06 -4.36 -14.97
C ASN A 247 3.53 -4.02 -14.75
N LYS A 248 3.92 -2.77 -14.99
CA LYS A 248 5.30 -2.33 -14.71
C LYS A 248 5.55 -2.04 -13.22
N ARG A 249 4.50 -1.89 -12.41
CA ARG A 249 4.60 -1.55 -10.99
C ARG A 249 4.07 -2.69 -10.11
N PRO A 250 4.80 -3.07 -9.04
CA PRO A 250 4.32 -4.09 -8.12
C PRO A 250 3.03 -3.77 -7.37
N TYR A 251 2.78 -2.48 -7.05
CA TYR A 251 1.69 -2.01 -6.19
C TYR A 251 1.55 -2.80 -4.87
N SER A 252 2.12 -2.28 -3.80
CA SER A 252 2.19 -2.91 -2.47
C SER A 252 1.54 -2.01 -1.44
N GLN A 253 0.22 -2.11 -1.34
CA GLN A 253 -0.59 -1.18 -0.57
C GLN A 253 -0.75 -1.67 0.87
N TRP A 254 -0.44 -0.81 1.82
CA TRP A 254 -0.68 -1.06 3.24
C TRP A 254 -1.95 -0.32 3.64
N ARG A 255 -2.97 -1.06 4.09
CA ARG A 255 -4.34 -0.54 4.20
C ARG A 255 -5.00 -0.96 5.51
N ALA A 256 -5.97 -0.17 5.93
CA ALA A 256 -6.94 -0.54 6.95
C ALA A 256 -8.35 -0.21 6.48
N ASN A 257 -9.36 -0.84 7.09
CA ASN A 257 -10.75 -0.54 6.81
C ASN A 257 -11.09 0.90 7.24
N ASN A 258 -12.05 1.54 6.56
CA ASN A 258 -12.45 2.90 6.89
C ASN A 258 -13.03 3.03 8.30
N SER A 259 -13.67 1.99 8.83
CA SER A 259 -14.12 1.96 10.23
C SER A 259 -12.97 2.17 11.22
N TYR A 260 -11.80 1.61 10.93
CA TYR A 260 -10.60 1.84 11.74
C TYR A 260 -10.10 3.27 11.58
N TRP A 261 -9.94 3.76 10.35
CA TRP A 261 -9.52 5.14 10.10
C TRP A 261 -10.45 6.18 10.75
N ASP A 262 -11.76 5.95 10.70
CA ASP A 262 -12.74 6.83 11.29
C ASP A 262 -12.66 6.84 12.82
N SER A 263 -12.26 5.72 13.44
CA SER A 263 -12.01 5.64 14.89
C SER A 263 -10.79 6.44 15.35
N LEU A 264 -9.89 6.80 14.43
CA LEU A 264 -8.69 7.60 14.71
C LEU A 264 -8.94 9.11 14.62
N ILE A 265 -10.15 9.54 14.23
CA ILE A 265 -10.51 10.95 14.13
C ILE A 265 -10.70 11.52 15.54
N VAL A 266 -9.93 12.55 15.87
CA VAL A 266 -9.98 13.23 17.18
C VAL A 266 -10.63 14.61 17.11
N GLU A 267 -10.65 15.23 15.93
CA GLU A 267 -11.22 16.56 15.72
C GLU A 267 -12.01 16.62 14.42
N ARG A 268 -13.12 17.38 14.44
CA ARG A 268 -14.03 17.58 13.31
C ARG A 268 -14.43 19.04 13.20
N TYR A 269 -14.41 19.57 11.98
CA TYR A 269 -14.78 20.95 11.70
C TYR A 269 -15.65 21.03 10.45
N GLN A 270 -16.69 21.85 10.55
CA GLN A 270 -17.53 22.24 9.42
C GLN A 270 -17.08 23.60 8.89
#